data_AF-A0A2P2SYA6-F1
#
_entry.id   AF-A0A2P2SYA6-F1
#
_cell.length_a   1.000
_cell.length_b   1.000
_cell.length_c   1.000
_cell.angle_alpha   90.00
_cell.angle_beta   90.00
_cell.angle_gamma   90.00
#
_symmetry.space_group_name_H-M   'P 1'
#
loop_
_entity.id
_entity.type
_entity.pdbx_description
1 polymer ?
#
loop_
_entity_poly.entity_id
_entity_poly.type
_entity_poly.pdbx_seq_one_letter_code
_entity_poly.pdbx_strand_id
1 'polypeptide(L)'
;MNRLFGAKSTGPKPTLDGAISNVDNRVSSIDVKLASINAELSTYQAKLSKMRDGPGKNAIKQKALKVLQRRKMYEGQREQLEQQSWNMQQAGMMTDNLKNVMTTVDVMKQTNKSLKQQYGKIDIDKIERMQDEMADLMDIGNDIQESISRSYDVPEDVDEAELDAELEALGDEMEFEGLGQSEATPSFMVDEVPQFIDEAPNTGDKVQEAAR
;
A
#
# COMPACT_ATOMS: atom_id res chain seq x y z
N MET A 1 32.17 16.42 23.93
CA MET A 1 31.63 15.24 23.24
C MET A 1 30.76 15.72 22.09
N ASN A 2 31.23 15.55 20.85
CA ASN A 2 30.47 15.89 19.65
C ASN A 2 29.44 14.79 19.38
N ARG A 3 28.16 15.17 19.27
CA ARG A 3 27.05 14.27 18.92
C ARG A 3 27.09 14.05 17.41
N LEU A 4 27.59 12.89 16.97
CA LEU A 4 27.81 12.55 15.56
C LEU A 4 26.57 12.03 14.81
N PHE A 5 25.40 11.93 15.45
CA PHE A 5 24.16 11.50 14.79
C PHE A 5 22.95 12.28 15.29
N GLY A 6 22.23 12.89 14.35
CA GLY A 6 20.84 13.31 14.51
C GLY A 6 20.65 14.72 15.06
N ALA A 7 20.40 15.67 14.17
CA ALA A 7 19.67 16.89 14.51
C ALA A 7 18.39 16.52 15.28
N LYS A 8 18.00 17.32 16.28
CA LYS A 8 16.66 17.19 16.89
C LYS A 8 15.66 17.26 15.74
N SER A 9 14.90 16.18 15.51
CA SER A 9 13.80 16.21 14.55
C SER A 9 12.88 17.35 14.95
N THR A 10 12.88 18.43 14.17
CA THR A 10 11.95 19.56 14.29
C THR A 10 10.61 19.25 13.62
N GLY A 11 10.44 18.02 13.13
CA GLY A 11 9.17 17.53 12.60
C GLY A 11 8.16 17.24 13.71
N PRO A 12 6.86 17.29 13.41
CA PRO A 12 5.83 16.83 14.33
C PRO A 12 6.13 15.40 14.78
N LYS A 13 5.91 15.11 16.07
CA LYS A 13 6.10 13.76 16.61
C LYS A 13 5.26 12.77 15.79
N PRO A 14 5.82 11.61 15.40
CA PRO A 14 5.04 10.59 14.70
C PRO A 14 3.79 10.27 15.51
N THR A 15 2.63 10.46 14.88
CA THR A 15 1.35 10.03 15.44
C THR A 15 0.98 8.71 14.79
N LEU A 16 0.19 7.91 15.50
CA LEU A 16 -0.35 6.68 14.95
C LEU A 16 -1.14 6.94 13.66
N ASP A 17 -1.97 7.98 13.66
CA ASP A 17 -2.76 8.38 12.47
C ASP A 17 -1.87 8.78 11.28
N GLY A 18 -0.76 9.47 11.56
CA GLY A 18 0.22 9.83 10.54
C GLY A 18 0.96 8.61 9.99
N ALA A 19 1.25 7.62 10.84
CA ALA A 19 1.86 6.37 10.42
C ALA A 19 0.90 5.53 9.56
N ILE A 20 -0.38 5.41 9.95
CA ILE A 20 -1.44 4.77 9.17
C ILE A 20 -1.56 5.44 7.79
N SER A 21 -1.68 6.77 7.76
CA SER A 21 -1.79 7.53 6.50
C SER A 21 -0.60 7.30 5.57
N ASN A 22 0.62 7.21 6.11
CA ASN A 22 1.81 6.92 5.30
C ASN A 22 1.81 5.49 4.74
N VAL A 23 1.34 4.52 5.51
CA VAL A 23 1.19 3.13 5.03
C VAL A 23 0.14 3.09 3.92
N ASP A 24 -1.01 3.74 4.09
CA ASP A 24 -2.08 3.78 3.09
C ASP A 24 -1.62 4.42 1.77
N ASN A 25 -0.79 5.49 1.84
CA ASN A 25 -0.18 6.10 0.66
C ASN A 25 0.79 5.14 -0.06
N ARG A 26 1.53 4.33 0.70
CA ARG A 26 2.43 3.31 0.13
C ARG A 26 1.64 2.18 -0.52
N VAL A 27 0.57 1.70 0.12
CA VAL A 27 -0.36 0.72 -0.46
C VAL A 27 -0.91 1.25 -1.79
N SER A 28 -1.44 2.47 -1.80
CA SER A 28 -1.94 3.12 -3.02
C SER A 28 -0.89 3.21 -4.13
N SER A 29 0.37 3.50 -3.76
CA SER A 29 1.48 3.54 -4.73
C SER A 29 1.83 2.15 -5.28
N ILE A 30 1.68 1.10 -4.48
CA ILE A 30 1.86 -0.29 -4.92
C ILE A 30 0.69 -0.69 -5.82
N ASP A 31 -0.54 -0.32 -5.51
CA ASP A 31 -1.71 -0.60 -6.35
C ASP A 31 -1.55 -0.03 -7.78
N VAL A 32 -1.04 1.19 -7.90
CA VAL A 32 -0.73 1.79 -9.22
C VAL A 32 0.33 0.97 -9.98
N LYS A 33 1.36 0.48 -9.28
CA LYS A 33 2.38 -0.39 -9.90
C LYS A 33 1.80 -1.73 -10.31
N LEU A 34 0.97 -2.35 -9.47
CA LEU A 34 0.28 -3.61 -9.78
C LEU A 34 -0.62 -3.45 -11.00
N ALA A 35 -1.36 -2.35 -11.11
CA ALA A 35 -2.18 -2.05 -12.30
C ALA A 35 -1.31 -1.96 -13.57
N SER A 36 -0.15 -1.29 -13.51
CA SER A 36 0.78 -1.24 -14.64
C SER A 36 1.36 -2.61 -15.00
N ILE A 37 1.67 -3.44 -13.99
CA ILE A 37 2.20 -4.79 -14.20
C ILE A 37 1.14 -5.71 -14.81
N ASN A 38 -0.11 -5.60 -14.37
CA ASN A 38 -1.24 -6.36 -14.93
C ASN A 38 -1.50 -5.98 -16.39
N ALA A 39 -1.43 -4.69 -16.72
CA ALA A 39 -1.51 -4.25 -18.11
C ALA A 39 -0.37 -4.84 -18.96
N GLU A 40 0.87 -4.85 -18.45
CA GLU A 40 2.00 -5.48 -19.14
C GLU A 40 1.78 -7.00 -19.35
N LEU A 41 1.33 -7.72 -18.32
CA LEU A 41 1.00 -9.15 -18.40
C LEU A 41 -0.08 -9.44 -19.45
N SER A 42 -1.14 -8.63 -19.49
CA SER A 42 -2.20 -8.74 -20.50
C SER A 42 -1.64 -8.63 -21.92
N THR A 43 -0.69 -7.72 -22.16
CA THR A 43 -0.05 -7.63 -23.49
C THR A 43 0.80 -8.85 -23.84
N TYR A 44 1.47 -9.46 -22.87
CA TYR A 44 2.23 -10.69 -23.09
C TYR A 44 1.30 -11.87 -23.37
N GLN A 45 0.20 -12.00 -22.63
CA GLN A 45 -0.82 -13.03 -22.86
C GLN A 45 -1.42 -12.91 -24.26
N ALA A 46 -1.82 -11.71 -24.69
CA ALA A 46 -2.36 -11.46 -26.03
C ALA A 46 -1.35 -11.79 -27.16
N LYS A 47 -0.05 -11.61 -26.92
CA LYS A 47 1.01 -12.03 -27.85
C LYS A 47 1.16 -13.54 -27.86
N LEU A 48 1.19 -14.17 -26.68
CA LEU A 48 1.36 -15.63 -26.54
C LEU A 48 0.21 -16.41 -27.18
N SER A 49 -1.04 -15.94 -27.05
CA SER A 49 -2.22 -16.60 -27.63
C SER A 49 -2.21 -16.61 -29.16
N LYS A 50 -1.60 -15.59 -29.79
CA LYS A 50 -1.47 -15.48 -31.25
C LYS A 50 -0.24 -16.19 -31.81
N MET A 51 0.64 -16.71 -30.96
CA MET A 51 1.89 -17.35 -31.37
C MET A 51 1.76 -18.87 -31.42
N ARG A 52 2.29 -19.46 -32.48
CA ARG A 52 2.49 -20.92 -32.57
C ARG A 52 3.64 -21.35 -31.66
N ASP A 53 3.55 -22.56 -31.13
CA ASP A 53 4.57 -23.12 -30.26
C ASP A 53 5.93 -23.17 -30.96
N GLY A 54 6.96 -22.78 -30.21
CA GLY A 54 8.32 -22.71 -30.72
C GLY A 54 9.21 -21.75 -29.92
N PRO A 55 10.49 -21.62 -30.32
CA PRO A 55 11.48 -20.84 -29.59
C PRO A 55 11.08 -19.37 -29.36
N GLY A 56 10.38 -18.76 -30.32
CA GLY A 56 9.86 -17.40 -30.18
C GLY A 56 8.80 -17.26 -29.09
N LYS A 57 7.85 -18.20 -29.02
CA LYS A 57 6.80 -18.22 -27.98
C LYS A 57 7.41 -18.45 -26.60
N ASN A 58 8.37 -19.38 -26.50
CA ASN A 58 9.09 -19.64 -25.25
C ASN A 58 9.85 -18.40 -24.74
N ALA A 59 10.49 -17.63 -25.63
CA ALA A 59 11.18 -16.40 -25.24
C ALA A 59 10.23 -15.33 -24.69
N ILE A 60 9.02 -15.22 -25.24
CA ILE A 60 7.98 -14.31 -24.72
C ILE A 60 7.41 -14.82 -23.40
N LYS A 61 7.18 -16.13 -23.27
CA LYS A 61 6.70 -16.77 -22.03
C LYS A 61 7.66 -16.49 -20.87
N GLN A 62 8.97 -16.64 -21.12
CA GLN A 62 10.01 -16.33 -20.12
C GLN A 62 10.04 -14.85 -19.70
N LYS A 63 9.68 -13.92 -20.60
CA LYS A 63 9.51 -12.50 -20.23
C LYS A 63 8.26 -12.30 -19.38
N ALA A 64 7.14 -12.93 -19.75
CA ALA A 64 5.90 -12.87 -18.99
C ALA A 64 6.08 -13.41 -17.55
N LEU A 65 6.77 -14.54 -17.39
CA LEU A 65 7.07 -15.12 -16.08
C LEU A 65 7.86 -14.17 -15.16
N LYS A 66 8.86 -13.45 -15.69
CA LYS A 66 9.60 -12.44 -14.91
C LYS A 66 8.70 -11.29 -14.45
N VAL A 67 7.74 -10.89 -15.30
CA VAL A 67 6.77 -9.85 -14.94
C VAL A 67 5.78 -10.37 -13.90
N LEU A 68 5.35 -11.62 -13.99
CA LEU A 68 4.49 -12.27 -13.00
C LEU A 68 5.19 -12.40 -11.64
N GLN A 69 6.47 -12.79 -11.63
CA GLN A 69 7.27 -12.81 -10.40
C GLN A 69 7.35 -11.42 -9.75
N ARG A 70 7.53 -10.37 -10.55
CA ARG A 70 7.50 -8.98 -10.06
C ARG A 70 6.13 -8.60 -9.51
N ARG A 71 5.04 -9.08 -10.12
CA ARG A 71 3.67 -8.90 -9.61
C ARG A 71 3.53 -9.53 -8.22
N LYS A 72 3.85 -10.82 -8.07
CA LYS A 72 3.77 -11.54 -6.78
C LYS A 72 4.58 -10.83 -5.69
N MET A 73 5.78 -10.35 -6.01
CA MET A 73 6.60 -9.59 -5.06
C MET A 73 5.89 -8.32 -4.55
N TYR A 74 5.22 -7.56 -5.45
CA TYR A 74 4.48 -6.36 -5.04
C TYR A 74 3.18 -6.70 -4.31
N GLU A 75 2.51 -7.79 -4.64
CA GLU A 75 1.34 -8.27 -3.89
C GLU A 75 1.72 -8.64 -2.46
N GLY A 76 2.82 -9.36 -2.24
CA GLY A 76 3.32 -9.65 -0.90
C GLY A 76 3.72 -8.39 -0.12
N GLN A 77 4.35 -7.41 -0.78
CA GLN A 77 4.65 -6.11 -0.15
C GLN A 77 3.38 -5.35 0.25
N ARG A 78 2.33 -5.41 -0.58
CA ARG A 78 1.03 -4.79 -0.31
C ARG A 78 0.36 -5.43 0.90
N GLU A 79 0.28 -6.76 0.92
CA GLU A 79 -0.30 -7.52 2.03
C GLU A 79 0.42 -7.23 3.35
N GLN A 80 1.75 -7.17 3.33
CA GLN A 80 2.54 -6.82 4.52
C GLN A 80 2.20 -5.42 5.05
N LEU A 81 2.01 -4.44 4.15
CA LEU A 81 1.64 -3.08 4.52
C LEU A 81 0.20 -3.00 5.02
N GLU A 82 -0.73 -3.73 4.41
CA GLU A 82 -2.11 -3.82 4.90
C GLU A 82 -2.17 -4.39 6.31
N GLN A 83 -1.41 -5.45 6.58
CA GLN A 83 -1.28 -6.01 7.93
C GLN A 83 -0.65 -5.02 8.91
N GLN A 84 0.34 -4.23 8.47
CA GLN A 84 0.93 -3.16 9.29
C GLN A 84 -0.11 -2.08 9.62
N SER A 85 -0.90 -1.64 8.63
CA SER A 85 -1.98 -0.67 8.83
C SER A 85 -2.99 -1.19 9.83
N TRP A 86 -3.40 -2.45 9.69
CA TRP A 86 -4.33 -3.10 10.61
C TRP A 86 -3.79 -3.17 12.05
N ASN A 87 -2.54 -3.60 12.24
CA ASN A 87 -1.89 -3.64 13.56
C ASN A 87 -1.86 -2.26 14.22
N MET A 88 -1.56 -1.21 13.44
CA MET A 88 -1.58 0.16 13.93
C MET A 88 -3.00 0.61 14.29
N GLN A 89 -4.01 0.30 13.48
CA GLN A 89 -5.41 0.60 13.80
C GLN A 89 -5.84 -0.06 15.12
N GLN A 90 -5.46 -1.32 15.35
CA GLN A 90 -5.71 -2.02 16.62
C GLN A 90 -5.04 -1.32 17.81
N ALA A 91 -3.78 -0.92 17.67
CA ALA A 91 -3.07 -0.16 18.70
C ALA A 91 -3.75 1.20 18.99
N GLY A 92 -4.38 1.81 17.98
CA GLY A 92 -5.15 3.04 18.12
C GLY A 92 -6.39 2.85 18.96
N MET A 93 -7.16 1.80 18.66
CA MET A 93 -8.33 1.43 19.44
C MET A 93 -7.97 1.12 20.91
N MET A 94 -6.85 0.42 21.14
CA MET A 94 -6.34 0.18 22.49
C MET A 94 -5.96 1.48 23.20
N THR A 95 -5.27 2.39 22.50
CA THR A 95 -4.90 3.70 23.04
C THR A 95 -6.13 4.52 23.45
N ASP A 96 -7.19 4.51 22.63
CA ASP A 96 -8.41 5.24 22.94
C ASP A 96 -9.18 4.61 24.11
N ASN A 97 -9.20 3.28 24.20
CA ASN A 97 -9.73 2.59 25.39
C ASN A 97 -8.94 2.97 26.65
N LEU A 98 -7.61 3.03 26.60
CA LEU A 98 -6.77 3.45 27.72
C LEU A 98 -7.04 4.91 28.13
N LYS A 99 -7.28 5.83 27.17
CA LYS A 99 -7.69 7.21 27.49
C LYS A 99 -9.02 7.26 28.22
N ASN A 100 -9.99 6.43 27.83
CA ASN A 100 -11.30 6.36 28.49
C ASN A 100 -11.17 5.79 29.92
N VAL A 101 -10.33 4.76 30.11
CA VAL A 101 -10.01 4.22 31.43
C VAL A 101 -9.33 5.28 32.30
N MET A 102 -8.35 6.00 31.76
CA MET A 102 -7.67 7.09 32.48
C MET A 102 -8.64 8.19 32.90
N THR A 103 -9.55 8.59 32.01
CA THR A 103 -10.60 9.57 32.34
C THR A 103 -11.51 9.06 33.46
N THR A 104 -11.90 7.80 33.43
CA THR A 104 -12.70 7.16 34.48
C THR A 104 -11.94 7.13 35.81
N VAL A 105 -10.64 6.80 35.79
CA VAL A 105 -9.76 6.82 36.96
C VAL A 105 -9.64 8.24 37.53
N ASP A 106 -9.51 9.26 36.67
CA ASP A 106 -9.43 10.65 37.11
C ASP A 106 -10.73 11.13 37.74
N VAL A 107 -11.89 10.74 37.18
CA VAL A 107 -13.20 10.97 37.79
C VAL A 107 -13.30 10.25 39.14
N MET A 108 -12.86 8.99 39.23
CA MET A 108 -12.85 8.23 40.49
C MET A 108 -11.95 8.88 41.54
N LYS A 109 -10.77 9.38 41.16
CA LYS A 109 -9.86 10.11 42.06
C LYS A 109 -10.52 11.39 42.57
N GLN A 110 -11.18 12.14 41.70
CA GLN A 110 -11.86 13.37 42.06
C GLN A 110 -13.07 13.11 42.98
N THR A 111 -13.85 12.09 42.68
CA THR A 111 -14.96 11.62 43.53
C THR A 111 -14.45 11.14 44.89
N ASN A 112 -13.35 10.36 44.94
CA ASN A 112 -12.74 9.92 46.19
C ASN A 112 -12.21 11.10 47.03
N LYS A 113 -11.65 12.13 46.39
CA LYS A 113 -11.23 13.37 47.05
C LYS A 113 -12.41 14.14 47.65
N SER A 114 -13.52 14.23 46.91
CA SER A 114 -14.77 14.84 47.40
C SER A 114 -15.38 14.03 48.54
N LEU A 115 -15.39 12.69 48.44
CA LEU A 115 -15.84 11.79 49.50
C LEU A 115 -14.98 11.93 50.77
N LYS A 116 -13.65 12.03 50.65
CA LYS A 116 -12.73 12.26 51.78
C LYS A 116 -12.93 13.62 52.45
N GLN A 117 -13.33 14.65 51.68
CA GLN A 117 -13.67 15.96 52.22
C GLN A 117 -15.01 15.96 52.96
N GLN A 118 -15.98 15.16 52.51
CA GLN A 118 -17.31 15.05 53.14
C GLN A 118 -17.34 14.05 54.31
N TYR A 119 -16.54 12.99 54.25
CA TYR A 119 -16.47 11.92 55.24
C TYR A 119 -14.99 11.71 55.60
N GLY A 120 -14.57 12.27 56.73
CA GLY A 120 -13.17 12.23 57.17
C GLY A 120 -12.62 10.79 57.26
N LYS A 121 -11.39 10.62 56.75
CA LYS A 121 -10.57 9.39 56.66
C LYS A 121 -11.13 8.32 55.69
N ILE A 122 -10.57 8.26 54.48
CA ILE A 122 -10.67 7.07 53.60
C ILE A 122 -9.27 6.65 53.13
N ASP A 123 -9.04 5.34 53.18
CA ASP A 123 -7.79 4.57 53.09
C ASP A 123 -6.92 4.77 51.83
N ILE A 124 -5.62 4.55 52.03
CA ILE A 124 -4.51 4.75 51.08
C ILE A 124 -4.21 3.46 50.29
N ASP A 125 -4.44 2.29 50.89
CA ASP A 125 -4.11 0.97 50.32
C ASP A 125 -4.91 0.58 49.06
N LYS A 126 -5.93 1.35 48.70
CA LYS A 126 -6.69 1.16 47.44
C LYS A 126 -6.15 1.99 46.29
N ILE A 127 -5.36 3.02 46.59
CA ILE A 127 -4.69 3.85 45.59
C ILE A 127 -3.42 3.16 45.09
N GLU A 128 -2.73 2.39 45.94
CA GLU A 128 -1.55 1.60 45.56
C GLU A 128 -1.89 0.44 44.62
N ARG A 129 -2.95 -0.34 44.90
CA ARG A 129 -3.41 -1.40 43.98
C ARG A 129 -3.80 -0.92 42.58
N MET A 130 -4.26 0.32 42.47
CA MET A 130 -4.60 0.94 41.18
C MET A 130 -3.36 1.49 40.45
N GLN A 131 -2.24 1.69 41.15
CA GLN A 131 -0.94 1.93 40.51
C GLN A 131 -0.34 0.62 39.97
N ASP A 132 -0.51 -0.48 40.69
CA ASP A 132 0.01 -1.79 40.27
C ASP A 132 -0.71 -2.30 38.99
N GLU A 133 -2.04 -2.20 38.91
CA GLU A 133 -2.79 -2.55 37.69
C GLU A 133 -2.42 -1.66 36.48
N MET A 134 -1.97 -0.42 36.71
CA MET A 134 -1.51 0.49 35.65
C MET A 134 -0.11 0.13 35.14
N ALA A 135 0.71 -0.51 35.99
CA ALA A 135 2.00 -1.05 35.62
C ALA A 135 1.84 -2.32 34.77
N ASP A 136 0.92 -3.21 35.13
CA ASP A 136 0.63 -4.43 34.35
C ASP A 136 0.07 -4.11 32.95
N LEU A 137 -0.71 -3.03 32.81
CA LEU A 137 -1.20 -2.56 31.49
C LEU A 137 -0.09 -1.96 30.60
N MET A 138 1.00 -1.44 31.19
CA MET A 138 2.18 -1.05 30.41
C MET A 138 2.99 -2.26 29.94
N ASP A 139 3.06 -3.32 30.74
CA ASP A 139 3.78 -4.55 30.38
C ASP A 139 3.06 -5.36 29.29
N ILE A 140 1.74 -5.42 29.30
CA ILE A 140 0.96 -6.02 28.19
C ILE A 140 1.18 -5.24 26.88
N GLY A 141 1.39 -3.92 26.94
CA GLY A 141 1.77 -3.11 25.79
C GLY A 141 3.18 -3.46 25.24
N ASN A 142 4.11 -3.84 26.12
CA ASN A 142 5.44 -4.32 25.74
C ASN A 142 5.40 -5.72 25.11
N ASP A 143 4.52 -6.62 25.57
CA ASP A 143 4.34 -7.96 24.97
C ASP A 143 3.70 -7.92 23.56
N ILE A 144 2.79 -6.97 23.32
CA ILE A 144 2.23 -6.73 21.98
C ILE A 144 3.32 -6.24 21.02
N GLN A 145 4.26 -5.41 21.50
CA GLN A 145 5.41 -4.92 20.74
C GLN A 145 6.39 -6.06 20.38
N GLU A 146 6.54 -7.08 21.24
CA GLU A 146 7.39 -8.24 20.96
C GLU A 146 6.72 -9.28 20.04
N SER A 147 5.39 -9.45 20.11
CA SER A 147 4.64 -10.35 19.22
C SER A 147 4.57 -9.85 17.77
N ILE A 148 4.57 -8.53 17.55
CA ILE A 148 4.63 -7.93 16.19
C ILE A 148 6.00 -8.16 15.55
N SER A 149 7.06 -8.36 16.34
CA SER A 149 8.44 -8.59 15.88
C SER A 149 8.69 -9.98 15.28
N ARG A 150 7.74 -10.93 15.36
CA ARG A 150 8.00 -12.34 15.02
C ARG A 150 7.43 -12.83 13.69
N SER A 151 6.92 -11.96 12.82
CA SER A 151 6.28 -12.38 11.57
C SER A 151 7.02 -11.91 10.32
N TYR A 152 7.38 -12.73 9.35
CA TYR A 152 7.86 -14.12 9.27
C TYR A 152 8.56 -14.18 7.89
N ASP A 153 9.50 -15.09 7.75
CA ASP A 153 10.34 -15.32 6.56
C ASP A 153 9.52 -15.43 5.27
N VAL A 154 9.86 -14.64 4.25
CA VAL A 154 9.34 -14.83 2.88
C VAL A 154 10.07 -16.05 2.31
N PRO A 155 9.39 -17.14 1.92
CA PRO A 155 10.06 -18.26 1.28
C PRO A 155 10.71 -17.79 -0.03
N GLU A 156 12.03 -17.93 -0.16
CA GLU A 156 12.80 -17.54 -1.35
C GLU A 156 12.53 -18.44 -2.57
N ASP A 157 11.82 -19.57 -2.39
CA ASP A 157 11.60 -20.56 -3.45
C ASP A 157 10.16 -20.47 -3.99
N VAL A 158 9.91 -19.48 -4.85
CA VAL A 158 8.69 -19.43 -5.68
C VAL A 158 8.85 -20.45 -6.83
N ASP A 159 7.99 -21.47 -6.87
CA ASP A 159 8.05 -22.55 -7.87
C ASP A 159 7.62 -22.05 -9.27
N GLU A 160 8.47 -22.26 -10.28
CA GLU A 160 8.19 -21.91 -11.68
C GLU A 160 6.95 -22.65 -12.23
N ALA A 161 6.67 -23.87 -11.74
CA ALA A 161 5.50 -24.63 -12.16
C ALA A 161 4.18 -23.99 -11.66
N GLU A 162 4.21 -23.35 -10.48
CA GLU A 162 3.06 -22.61 -9.94
C GLU A 162 2.82 -21.33 -10.73
N LEU A 163 3.88 -20.60 -11.10
CA LEU A 163 3.79 -19.41 -11.95
C LEU A 163 3.25 -19.72 -13.34
N ASP A 164 3.62 -20.87 -13.91
CA ASP A 164 3.10 -21.32 -15.19
C ASP A 164 1.59 -21.59 -15.14
N ALA A 165 1.12 -22.25 -14.09
CA ALA A 165 -0.31 -22.51 -13.88
C ALA A 165 -1.12 -21.21 -13.65
N GLU A 166 -0.57 -20.27 -12.89
CA GLU A 166 -1.21 -18.95 -12.71
C GLU A 166 -1.26 -18.15 -14.01
N LEU A 167 -0.20 -18.18 -14.82
CA LEU A 167 -0.17 -17.46 -16.10
C LEU A 167 -1.25 -17.98 -17.06
N GLU A 168 -1.50 -19.29 -17.04
CA GLU A 168 -2.56 -19.96 -17.82
C GLU A 168 -3.95 -19.59 -17.28
N ALA A 169 -4.18 -19.69 -15.97
CA ALA A 169 -5.45 -19.33 -15.33
C ALA A 169 -5.85 -17.86 -15.57
N LEU A 170 -4.87 -16.94 -15.56
CA LEU A 170 -5.10 -15.52 -15.83
C LEU A 170 -5.44 -15.28 -17.31
N GLY A 171 -4.99 -16.17 -18.22
CA GLY A 171 -5.42 -16.18 -19.62
C GLY A 171 -6.89 -16.61 -19.77
N ASP A 172 -7.29 -17.64 -19.04
CA ASP A 172 -8.66 -18.17 -19.04
C ASP A 172 -9.67 -17.17 -18.43
N GLU A 173 -9.29 -16.46 -17.37
CA GLU A 173 -10.13 -15.43 -16.72
C GLU A 173 -10.40 -14.24 -17.66
N MET A 174 -9.41 -13.85 -18.47
CA MET A 174 -9.56 -12.80 -19.49
C MET A 174 -10.36 -13.26 -20.71
N GLU A 175 -10.30 -14.54 -21.10
CA GLU A 175 -11.17 -15.08 -22.16
C GLU A 175 -12.65 -15.06 -21.74
N PHE A 176 -12.91 -15.25 -20.44
CA PHE A 176 -14.24 -15.12 -19.86
C PHE A 176 -14.73 -13.66 -19.76
N GLU A 177 -13.85 -12.71 -19.43
CA GLU A 177 -14.19 -11.28 -19.30
C GLU A 177 -14.19 -10.52 -20.66
N GLY A 178 -13.38 -10.98 -21.62
CA GLY A 178 -13.21 -10.42 -22.97
C GLY A 178 -14.36 -10.69 -23.94
N LEU A 179 -15.34 -11.51 -23.56
CA LEU A 179 -16.62 -11.63 -24.28
C LEU A 179 -17.52 -10.40 -24.09
N GLY A 180 -17.10 -9.39 -23.29
CA GLY A 180 -17.91 -8.21 -22.95
C GLY A 180 -17.39 -6.83 -23.36
N GLN A 181 -16.11 -6.63 -23.70
CA GLN A 181 -15.58 -5.28 -23.97
C GLN A 181 -14.62 -5.22 -25.16
N SER A 182 -15.04 -4.48 -26.17
CA SER A 182 -14.34 -4.14 -27.41
C SER A 182 -12.97 -3.48 -27.19
N GLU A 183 -12.00 -3.91 -27.99
CA GLU A 183 -10.63 -3.40 -28.12
C GLU A 183 -10.52 -1.87 -28.02
N ALA A 184 -9.82 -1.39 -26.99
CA ALA A 184 -9.25 -0.05 -26.97
C ALA A 184 -7.79 -0.16 -26.52
N THR A 185 -6.88 -0.25 -27.48
CA THR A 185 -5.45 -0.06 -27.24
C THR A 185 -5.21 1.34 -26.65
N PRO A 186 -4.54 1.46 -25.49
CA PRO A 186 -4.25 2.75 -24.88
C PRO A 186 -3.41 3.64 -25.82
N SER A 187 -3.78 4.92 -25.91
CA SER A 187 -3.21 5.90 -26.86
C SER A 187 -1.68 6.04 -26.81
N PHE A 188 -1.04 5.68 -25.70
CA PHE A 188 0.43 5.74 -25.57
C PHE A 188 1.18 4.59 -26.28
N MET A 189 0.47 3.61 -26.87
CA MET A 189 1.04 2.50 -27.65
C MET A 189 0.98 2.74 -29.17
N VAL A 190 0.49 3.90 -29.61
CA VAL A 190 0.57 4.31 -31.02
C VAL A 190 1.94 4.92 -31.26
N ASP A 191 2.82 4.17 -31.91
CA ASP A 191 4.14 4.64 -32.36
C ASP A 191 3.95 5.52 -33.63
N GLU A 192 3.27 6.66 -33.48
CA GLU A 192 3.20 7.69 -34.52
C GLU A 192 4.36 8.67 -34.31
N VAL A 193 5.41 8.47 -35.10
CA VAL A 193 6.48 9.46 -35.25
C VAL A 193 5.85 10.75 -35.78
N PRO A 194 6.00 11.91 -35.12
CA PRO A 194 5.39 13.15 -35.58
C PRO A 194 5.90 13.51 -36.98
N GLN A 195 5.01 13.57 -37.97
CA GLN A 195 5.34 14.21 -39.24
C GLN A 195 5.49 15.71 -38.98
N PHE A 196 6.74 16.17 -38.92
CA PHE A 196 7.06 17.59 -38.99
C PHE A 196 6.48 18.15 -40.29
N ILE A 197 5.53 19.07 -40.18
CA ILE A 197 4.99 19.84 -41.31
C ILE A 197 6.11 20.77 -41.75
N ASP A 198 6.87 20.35 -42.75
CA ASP A 198 7.87 21.17 -43.43
C ASP A 198 7.19 21.85 -44.63
N GLU A 199 6.32 22.83 -44.34
CA GLU A 199 5.71 23.67 -45.37
C GLU A 199 6.51 24.96 -45.51
N ALA A 200 7.24 25.08 -46.62
CA ALA A 200 7.96 26.30 -47.00
C ALA A 200 6.98 27.43 -47.35
N PRO A 201 7.31 28.71 -47.06
CA PRO A 201 6.39 29.81 -47.27
C PRO A 201 6.18 30.06 -48.77
N ASN A 202 4.94 29.91 -49.23
CA ASN A 202 4.54 30.24 -50.61
C ASN A 202 4.61 31.76 -50.84
N THR A 203 5.68 32.20 -51.51
CA THR A 203 5.78 33.51 -52.13
C THR A 203 5.30 33.45 -53.59
N GLY A 204 4.37 34.33 -53.97
CA GLY A 204 4.30 34.84 -55.34
C GLY A 204 3.01 34.59 -56.12
N ASP A 205 2.15 35.62 -56.13
CA ASP A 205 1.39 36.18 -57.25
C ASP A 205 1.08 35.31 -58.49
N LYS A 206 -0.21 35.28 -58.86
CA LYS A 206 -0.72 36.02 -60.05
C LYS A 206 -2.25 36.01 -60.16
N VAL A 207 -2.82 37.18 -59.86
CA VAL A 207 -3.81 38.01 -60.60
C VAL A 207 -4.89 37.40 -61.52
N GLN A 208 -6.04 38.10 -61.48
CA GLN A 208 -7.06 38.37 -62.52
C GLN A 208 -8.16 37.31 -62.75
N GLU A 209 -9.45 37.61 -62.93
CA GLU A 209 -10.24 38.84 -63.02
C GLU A 209 -11.74 38.48 -63.06
N ALA A 210 -12.59 39.46 -62.73
CA ALA A 210 -13.94 39.70 -63.26
C ALA A 210 -15.17 38.89 -62.74
N ALA A 211 -16.01 39.61 -61.98
CA ALA A 211 -17.37 40.05 -62.40
C ALA A 211 -18.49 39.78 -61.38
N ARG A 212 -18.73 40.71 -60.46
CA ARG A 212 -19.87 41.66 -60.46
C ARG A 212 -19.90 42.48 -59.16
#